data_AF-A0A965G4Q7-F1
#
_entry.id   AF-A0A965G4Q7-F1
#
_cell.length_a   1.000
_cell.length_b   1.000
_cell.length_c   1.000
_cell.angle_alpha   90.00
_cell.angle_beta   90.00
_cell.angle_gamma   90.00
#
_symmetry.space_group_name_H-M   'P 1'
#
loop_
_entity.id
_entity.type
_entity.pdbx_description
1 polymer ?
#
loop_
_entity_poly.entity_id
_entity_poly.type
_entity_poly.pdbx_seq_one_letter_code
_entity_poly.pdbx_strand_id
1 'polypeptide(L)'
;MLIDTHTHLDFSDFDPDRESVIRRAVEAGVGRIIAIGTNLQTSRAALQLAERHAEIYATIGIHPNEVMESPDDAISQLEQMANHPKIAAIGECGLDYHSLPSSRKATFANLTAAIGSTSPGTESSVLADADVKNRQAIFFQEQLDLAVRIGCNVVIHQRDSWADTLNALRPYTGRLRGVFHCFSGDTEQACHILELGHAISFTGIVTFKNAGTIQEVAKRVPLG
;
A
#
# COMPACT_ATOMS: atom_id res chain seq x y z
N MET A 1 -17.29 3.65 16.46
CA MET A 1 -16.21 4.60 16.12
C MET A 1 -15.78 4.29 14.70
N LEU A 2 -15.72 5.29 13.81
CA LEU A 2 -15.20 5.09 12.45
C LEU A 2 -13.67 5.26 12.46
N ILE A 3 -12.99 4.41 11.70
CA ILE A 3 -11.53 4.46 11.49
C ILE A 3 -11.29 4.53 9.99
N ASP A 4 -10.58 5.56 9.55
CA ASP A 4 -10.01 5.58 8.20
C ASP A 4 -8.66 4.86 8.24
N THR A 5 -8.61 3.66 7.70
CA THR A 5 -7.43 2.78 7.81
C THR A 5 -6.34 3.09 6.78
N HIS A 6 -6.58 3.99 5.83
CA HIS A 6 -5.62 4.23 4.73
C HIS A 6 -5.79 5.60 4.09
N THR A 7 -4.97 6.57 4.53
CA THR A 7 -4.98 7.93 3.99
C THR A 7 -3.61 8.41 3.55
N HIS A 8 -3.57 9.23 2.50
CA HIS A 8 -2.37 9.93 2.04
C HIS A 8 -2.52 11.44 2.29
N LEU A 9 -2.74 11.81 3.56
CA LEU A 9 -2.93 13.21 3.95
C LEU A 9 -1.68 14.06 3.74
N ASP A 10 -0.50 13.45 3.58
CA ASP A 10 0.77 14.10 3.30
C ASP A 10 0.92 14.56 1.84
N PHE A 11 0.04 14.13 0.93
CA PHE A 11 0.10 14.52 -0.47
C PHE A 11 -0.18 16.03 -0.67
N SER A 12 0.39 16.59 -1.72
CA SER A 12 0.33 18.03 -2.03
C SER A 12 -1.08 18.52 -2.33
N ASP A 13 -1.99 17.63 -2.76
CA ASP A 13 -3.42 17.96 -2.95
C ASP A 13 -4.06 18.54 -1.68
N PHE A 14 -3.53 18.19 -0.50
CA PHE A 14 -4.01 18.66 0.79
C PHE A 14 -3.26 19.88 1.32
N ASP A 15 -2.16 20.33 0.71
CA ASP A 15 -1.39 21.48 1.22
C ASP A 15 -2.23 22.74 1.48
N PRO A 16 -3.21 23.10 0.63
CA PRO A 16 -4.01 24.30 0.87
C PRO A 16 -4.92 24.24 2.10
N ASP A 17 -5.39 23.05 2.51
CA ASP A 17 -6.45 22.93 3.53
C ASP A 17 -6.38 21.71 4.45
N ARG A 18 -5.24 21.00 4.53
CA ARG A 18 -5.02 19.76 5.33
C ARG A 18 -5.61 19.81 6.72
N GLU A 19 -5.30 20.86 7.48
CA GLU A 19 -5.78 21.03 8.85
C GLU A 19 -7.31 21.14 8.92
N SER A 20 -7.92 21.79 7.92
CA SER A 20 -9.37 21.88 7.79
C SER A 20 -9.99 20.54 7.38
N VAL A 21 -9.33 19.76 6.51
CA VAL A 21 -9.74 18.39 6.15
C VAL A 21 -9.76 17.48 7.37
N ILE A 22 -8.68 17.47 8.15
CA ILE A 22 -8.57 16.66 9.37
C ILE A 22 -9.66 17.03 10.36
N ARG A 23 -9.85 18.32 10.63
CA ARG A 23 -10.91 18.80 11.51
C ARG A 23 -12.30 18.34 11.05
N ARG A 24 -12.62 18.50 9.75
CA ARG A 24 -13.91 18.07 9.19
C ARG A 24 -14.10 16.56 9.33
N ALA A 25 -13.06 15.75 9.16
CA ALA A 25 -13.13 14.30 9.35
C ALA A 25 -13.47 13.94 10.80
N VAL A 26 -12.80 14.57 11.76
CA VAL A 26 -13.05 14.36 13.20
C VAL A 26 -14.45 14.82 13.60
N GLU A 27 -14.88 16.00 13.15
CA GLU A 27 -16.24 16.52 13.38
C GLU A 27 -17.32 15.62 12.78
N ALA A 28 -17.02 14.93 11.68
CA ALA A 28 -17.90 13.93 11.06
C ALA A 28 -17.88 12.55 11.77
N GLY A 29 -17.08 12.38 12.82
CA GLY A 29 -17.03 11.17 13.64
C GLY A 29 -15.95 10.14 13.25
N VAL A 30 -14.99 10.52 12.41
CA VAL A 30 -13.78 9.71 12.16
C VAL A 30 -12.86 9.81 13.37
N GLY A 31 -12.88 8.80 14.23
CA GLY A 31 -12.19 8.83 15.53
C GLY A 31 -10.71 8.45 15.45
N ARG A 32 -10.30 7.78 14.39
CA ARG A 32 -8.90 7.42 14.10
C ARG A 32 -8.64 7.49 12.60
N ILE A 33 -7.43 7.93 12.25
CA ILE A 33 -6.96 8.02 10.87
C ILE A 33 -5.56 7.41 10.81
N ILE A 34 -5.32 6.56 9.83
CA ILE A 34 -4.00 5.99 9.56
C ILE A 34 -3.41 6.69 8.33
N ALA A 35 -2.37 7.50 8.53
CA ALA A 35 -1.59 8.13 7.47
C ALA A 35 -0.53 7.17 6.95
N ILE A 36 -0.43 7.03 5.64
CA ILE A 36 0.33 5.95 5.01
C ILE A 36 1.65 6.46 4.44
N GLY A 37 2.76 5.93 4.97
CA GLY A 37 4.06 6.05 4.36
C GLY A 37 4.24 5.07 3.20
N THR A 38 4.76 5.54 2.07
CA THR A 38 5.04 4.73 0.87
C THR A 38 6.53 4.66 0.54
N ASN A 39 7.34 5.58 1.06
CA ASN A 39 8.79 5.57 1.01
C ASN A 39 9.34 6.24 2.27
N LEU A 40 10.67 6.41 2.39
CA LEU A 40 11.26 7.03 3.59
C LEU A 40 10.82 8.48 3.81
N GLN A 41 10.60 9.25 2.74
CA GLN A 41 10.17 10.64 2.84
C GLN A 41 8.72 10.74 3.29
N THR A 42 7.81 10.01 2.64
CA THR A 42 6.37 10.01 2.99
C THR A 42 6.14 9.34 4.35
N SER A 43 6.94 8.33 4.73
CA SER A 43 6.94 7.75 6.08
C SER A 43 7.27 8.79 7.16
N ARG A 44 8.27 9.65 6.92
CA ARG A 44 8.59 10.77 7.83
C ARG A 44 7.46 11.80 7.87
N ALA A 45 6.86 12.12 6.72
CA ALA A 45 5.76 13.08 6.65
C ALA A 45 4.50 12.55 7.39
N ALA A 46 4.15 11.28 7.20
CA ALA A 46 3.05 10.61 7.89
C ALA A 46 3.27 10.59 9.41
N LEU A 47 4.48 10.25 9.86
CA LEU A 47 4.85 10.30 11.28
C LEU A 47 4.73 11.72 11.85
N GLN A 48 5.26 12.73 11.16
CA GLN A 48 5.14 14.13 11.59
C GLN A 48 3.67 14.58 11.67
N LEU A 49 2.81 14.10 10.78
CA LEU A 49 1.38 14.38 10.84
C LEU A 49 0.75 13.71 12.08
N ALA A 50 1.12 12.46 12.36
CA ALA A 50 0.66 11.72 13.51
C ALA A 50 1.12 12.31 14.86
N GLU A 51 2.29 12.96 14.90
CA GLU A 51 2.78 13.67 16.07
C GLU A 51 1.94 14.92 16.40
N ARG A 52 1.42 15.60 15.37
CA ARG A 52 0.64 16.84 15.53
C ARG A 52 -0.82 16.61 15.92
N HIS A 53 -1.36 15.44 15.63
CA HIS A 53 -2.79 15.14 15.73
C HIS A 53 -3.04 13.90 16.58
N ALA A 54 -3.92 14.00 17.59
CA ALA A 54 -4.17 12.91 18.53
C ALA A 54 -4.82 11.69 17.84
N GLU A 55 -5.68 11.96 16.86
CA GLU A 55 -6.49 11.02 16.09
C GLU A 55 -5.70 10.28 15.01
N ILE A 56 -4.54 10.82 14.62
CA ILE A 56 -3.73 10.30 13.52
C ILE A 56 -2.64 9.37 14.07
N TYR A 57 -2.51 8.21 13.43
CA TYR A 57 -1.40 7.27 13.53
C TYR A 57 -0.76 7.13 12.15
N ALA A 58 0.46 6.61 12.10
CA ALA A 58 1.19 6.47 10.85
C ALA A 58 1.56 5.01 10.58
N THR A 59 1.73 4.69 9.31
CA THR A 59 2.52 3.55 8.87
C THR A 59 3.83 4.04 8.27
N ILE A 60 4.82 3.17 8.26
CA ILE A 60 6.12 3.41 7.63
C ILE A 60 6.46 2.23 6.74
N GLY A 61 6.92 2.48 5.53
CA GLY A 61 7.16 1.40 4.57
C GLY A 61 7.77 1.86 3.25
N ILE A 62 8.06 0.86 2.42
CA ILE A 62 8.47 0.99 1.02
C ILE A 62 7.44 0.26 0.16
N HIS A 63 6.69 1.04 -0.60
CA HIS A 63 5.68 0.60 -1.54
C HIS A 63 6.35 -0.13 -2.73
N PRO A 64 5.72 -1.16 -3.34
CA PRO A 64 6.29 -1.91 -4.46
C PRO A 64 6.77 -1.05 -5.64
N ASN A 65 6.16 0.12 -5.87
CA ASN A 65 6.55 1.04 -6.93
C ASN A 65 7.73 1.96 -6.58
N GLU A 66 8.15 1.98 -5.31
CA GLU A 66 9.24 2.84 -4.79
C GLU A 66 10.55 2.05 -4.57
N VAL A 67 10.52 0.71 -4.69
CA VAL A 67 11.65 -0.19 -4.35
C VAL A 67 12.90 0.01 -5.20
N MET A 68 12.74 0.54 -6.42
CA MET A 68 13.85 0.77 -7.34
C MET A 68 14.63 2.05 -7.00
N GLU A 69 13.97 3.02 -6.37
CA GLU A 69 14.55 4.30 -5.96
C GLU A 69 14.96 4.29 -4.48
N SER A 70 14.57 3.25 -3.75
CA SER A 70 14.87 3.09 -2.33
C SER A 70 16.31 2.64 -2.09
N PRO A 71 17.03 3.28 -1.16
CA PRO A 71 18.40 2.90 -0.84
C PRO A 71 18.45 1.54 -0.13
N ASP A 72 19.59 0.87 -0.18
CA ASP A 72 19.77 -0.46 0.41
C ASP A 72 19.65 -0.45 1.95
N ASP A 73 19.87 0.69 2.60
CA ASP A 73 19.73 0.85 4.05
C ASP A 73 18.30 1.29 4.48
N ALA A 74 17.34 1.32 3.55
CA ALA A 74 15.99 1.82 3.83
C ALA A 74 15.30 1.08 4.98
N ILE A 75 15.45 -0.24 5.07
CA ILE A 75 14.84 -1.04 6.16
C ILE A 75 15.40 -0.65 7.52
N SER A 76 16.71 -0.37 7.62
CA SER A 76 17.33 0.12 8.85
C SER A 76 16.82 1.51 9.23
N GLN A 77 16.58 2.39 8.25
CA GLN A 77 15.99 3.70 8.52
C GLN A 77 14.52 3.60 8.96
N LEU A 78 13.74 2.68 8.40
CA LEU A 78 12.38 2.40 8.86
C LEU A 78 12.38 1.86 10.30
N GLU A 79 13.29 0.96 10.64
CA GLU A 79 13.43 0.40 11.99
C GLU A 79 13.68 1.51 13.05
N GLN A 80 14.41 2.57 12.70
CA GLN A 80 14.60 3.72 13.58
C GLN A 80 13.28 4.46 13.88
N MET A 81 12.41 4.60 12.87
CA MET A 81 11.09 5.25 13.03
C MET A 81 10.11 4.35 13.78
N ALA A 82 10.25 3.04 13.66
CA ALA A 82 9.29 2.04 14.14
C ALA A 82 9.07 2.06 15.66
N ASN A 83 10.03 2.56 16.44
CA ASN A 83 9.92 2.67 17.89
C ASN A 83 9.00 3.81 18.36
N HIS A 84 8.52 4.67 17.45
CA HIS A 84 7.68 5.80 17.82
C HIS A 84 6.24 5.33 18.15
N PRO A 85 5.61 5.79 19.25
CA PRO A 85 4.31 5.31 19.72
C PRO A 85 3.13 5.59 18.77
N LYS A 86 3.34 6.46 17.77
CA LYS A 86 2.36 6.74 16.71
C LYS A 86 2.46 5.80 15.50
N ILE A 87 3.46 4.91 15.43
CA ILE A 87 3.54 3.91 14.37
C ILE A 87 2.59 2.77 14.70
N ALA A 88 1.60 2.55 13.82
CA ALA A 88 0.59 1.51 13.97
C ALA A 88 0.93 0.22 13.21
N ALA A 89 1.68 0.31 12.11
CA ALA A 89 2.00 -0.82 11.24
C ALA A 89 3.21 -0.52 10.34
N ILE A 90 3.81 -1.57 9.77
CA ILE A 90 4.70 -1.46 8.61
C ILE A 90 3.85 -1.46 7.34
N GLY A 91 4.20 -0.62 6.38
CA GLY A 91 3.51 -0.47 5.11
C GLY A 91 3.33 1.00 4.74
N GLU A 92 2.88 1.31 3.55
CA GLU A 92 2.38 0.39 2.53
C GLU A 92 3.51 -0.44 1.90
N CYS A 93 3.36 -1.76 1.91
CA CYS A 93 4.34 -2.72 1.38
C CYS A 93 3.61 -3.80 0.56
N GLY A 94 4.31 -4.61 -0.23
CA GLY A 94 3.69 -5.69 -0.99
C GLY A 94 4.21 -5.79 -2.42
N LEU A 95 3.35 -6.24 -3.33
CA LEU A 95 3.71 -6.53 -4.73
C LEU A 95 2.73 -5.88 -5.71
N ASP A 96 3.26 -5.23 -6.74
CA ASP A 96 2.49 -4.60 -7.84
C ASP A 96 3.08 -5.01 -9.18
N TYR A 97 2.40 -5.94 -9.87
CA TYR A 97 2.81 -6.40 -11.21
C TYR A 97 2.08 -5.67 -12.33
N HIS A 98 1.15 -4.78 -11.99
CA HIS A 98 0.46 -3.94 -12.96
C HIS A 98 1.38 -2.85 -13.49
N SER A 99 2.20 -2.26 -12.60
CA SER A 99 3.08 -1.13 -12.87
C SER A 99 4.47 -1.49 -13.41
N LEU A 100 4.65 -2.73 -13.89
CA LEU A 100 5.92 -3.20 -14.44
C LEU A 100 6.36 -2.39 -15.67
N PRO A 101 7.67 -2.34 -15.97
CA PRO A 101 8.21 -1.66 -17.14
C PRO A 101 7.53 -2.06 -18.47
N SER A 102 7.26 -3.35 -18.67
CA SER A 102 6.58 -3.85 -19.89
C SER A 102 5.17 -3.28 -20.06
N SER A 103 4.39 -3.15 -18.98
CA SER A 103 3.05 -2.56 -18.98
C SER A 103 3.07 -1.10 -19.44
N ARG A 104 4.06 -0.33 -18.98
CA ARG A 104 4.24 1.09 -19.38
C ARG A 104 4.65 1.25 -20.84
N LYS A 105 5.50 0.36 -21.34
CA LYS A 105 5.88 0.33 -22.75
C LYS A 105 4.72 0.02 -23.67
N ALA A 106 3.83 -0.90 -23.30
CA ALA A 106 2.64 -1.22 -24.08
C ALA A 106 1.75 0.02 -24.24
N THR A 107 1.56 0.81 -23.17
CA THR A 107 0.82 2.07 -23.23
C THR A 107 1.48 3.09 -24.17
N PHE A 108 2.81 3.26 -24.09
CA PHE A 108 3.52 4.19 -24.96
C PHE A 108 3.54 3.73 -26.43
N ALA A 109 3.74 2.44 -26.70
CA ALA A 109 3.68 1.86 -28.04
C ALA A 109 2.29 2.07 -28.67
N ASN A 110 1.23 1.79 -27.92
CA ASN A 110 -0.14 2.04 -28.36
C ASN A 110 -0.42 3.52 -28.61
N LEU A 111 0.16 4.41 -27.79
CA LEU A 111 0.08 5.85 -28.02
C LEU A 111 0.82 6.21 -29.32
N THR A 112 2.09 5.82 -29.49
CA THR A 112 2.89 6.12 -30.70
C THR A 112 2.26 5.58 -31.98
N ALA A 113 1.64 4.40 -31.94
CA ALA A 113 0.89 3.84 -33.07
C ALA A 113 -0.35 4.69 -33.41
N ALA A 114 -0.99 5.33 -32.43
CA ALA A 114 -2.10 6.24 -32.64
C ALA A 114 -1.68 7.65 -33.13
N ILE A 115 -0.47 8.13 -32.78
CA ILE A 115 0.04 9.47 -33.17
C ILE A 115 0.99 9.45 -34.38
N GLY A 116 1.26 8.29 -34.98
CA GLY A 116 1.99 8.18 -36.26
C GLY A 116 3.43 8.70 -36.25
N SER A 117 4.07 8.84 -35.08
CA SER A 117 5.45 9.35 -35.01
C SER A 117 6.45 8.23 -34.69
N THR A 118 7.36 7.98 -35.63
CA THR A 118 8.51 7.10 -35.47
C THR A 118 9.74 7.94 -35.17
N SER A 119 10.38 7.71 -34.04
CA SER A 119 11.78 8.10 -33.82
C SER A 119 12.44 7.09 -32.89
N PRO A 120 13.45 6.33 -33.35
CA PRO A 120 14.25 5.44 -32.53
C PRO A 120 15.47 6.21 -32.00
N GLY A 121 15.61 6.34 -30.69
CA GLY A 121 16.77 7.02 -30.13
C GLY A 121 16.78 7.07 -28.61
N THR A 122 17.26 6.00 -27.98
CA THR A 122 18.15 5.93 -26.82
C THR A 122 17.99 4.55 -26.18
N GLU A 123 19.06 3.75 -26.20
CA GLU A 123 19.18 2.55 -25.35
C GLU A 123 19.34 3.03 -23.88
N SER A 124 18.24 3.48 -23.29
CA SER A 124 18.11 3.47 -21.84
C SER A 124 18.08 2.00 -21.44
N SER A 125 19.00 1.56 -20.58
CA SER A 125 19.03 0.19 -20.05
C SER A 125 17.66 -0.12 -19.46
N VAL A 126 16.84 -0.82 -20.22
CA VAL A 126 15.46 -1.06 -19.82
C VAL A 126 15.52 -2.02 -18.64
N LEU A 127 15.14 -1.54 -17.46
CA LEU A 127 14.84 -2.38 -16.31
C LEU A 127 13.90 -3.51 -16.73
N ALA A 128 14.34 -4.76 -16.57
CA ALA A 128 13.50 -5.90 -16.90
C ALA A 128 12.45 -6.12 -15.81
N ASP A 129 11.27 -6.62 -16.20
CA ASP A 129 10.20 -6.94 -15.25
C ASP A 129 10.69 -7.89 -14.15
N ALA A 130 11.56 -8.85 -14.49
CA ALA A 130 12.13 -9.79 -13.54
C ALA A 130 12.94 -9.10 -12.44
N ASP A 131 13.71 -8.06 -12.78
CA ASP A 131 14.53 -7.31 -11.84
C ASP A 131 13.64 -6.52 -10.86
N VAL A 132 12.59 -5.88 -11.39
CA VAL A 132 11.61 -5.13 -10.58
C VAL A 132 10.85 -6.08 -9.64
N LYS A 133 10.36 -7.22 -10.14
CA LYS A 133 9.67 -8.23 -9.33
C LYS A 133 10.57 -8.76 -8.22
N ASN A 134 11.83 -9.07 -8.54
CA ASN A 134 12.80 -9.55 -7.56
C ASN A 134 13.06 -8.49 -6.47
N ARG A 135 13.23 -7.22 -6.85
CA ARG A 135 13.42 -6.13 -5.89
C ARG A 135 12.18 -5.89 -5.02
N GLN A 136 10.98 -5.98 -5.59
CA GLN A 136 9.72 -5.94 -4.83
C GLN A 136 9.65 -7.07 -3.80
N ALA A 137 9.97 -8.30 -4.21
CA ALA A 137 9.95 -9.47 -3.31
C ALA A 137 10.93 -9.34 -2.13
N ILE A 138 12.15 -8.86 -2.39
CA ILE A 138 13.16 -8.62 -1.35
C ILE A 138 12.63 -7.60 -0.33
N PHE A 139 12.20 -6.42 -0.80
CA PHE A 139 11.69 -5.37 0.09
C PHE A 139 10.42 -5.79 0.84
N PHE A 140 9.55 -6.58 0.21
CA PHE A 140 8.37 -7.07 0.88
C PHE A 140 8.76 -8.03 2.02
N GLN A 141 9.66 -8.99 1.75
CA GLN A 141 10.15 -9.92 2.75
C GLN A 141 10.83 -9.20 3.92
N GLU A 142 11.73 -8.26 3.66
CA GLU A 142 12.44 -7.52 4.71
C GLU A 142 11.48 -6.68 5.59
N GLN A 143 10.41 -6.15 5.01
CA GLN A 143 9.37 -5.43 5.75
C GLN A 143 8.50 -6.37 6.60
N LEU A 144 8.21 -7.59 6.12
CA LEU A 144 7.54 -8.63 6.93
C LEU A 144 8.43 -9.07 8.09
N ASP A 145 9.73 -9.26 7.84
CA ASP A 145 10.71 -9.58 8.88
C ASP A 145 10.81 -8.46 9.92
N LEU A 146 10.86 -7.20 9.48
CA LEU A 146 10.83 -6.04 10.38
C LEU A 146 9.55 -6.04 11.23
N ALA A 147 8.37 -6.19 10.61
CA ALA A 147 7.09 -6.19 11.30
C ALA A 147 7.02 -7.25 12.40
N VAL A 148 7.50 -8.47 12.13
CA VAL A 148 7.59 -9.50 13.18
C VAL A 148 8.60 -9.14 14.27
N ARG A 149 9.79 -8.63 13.91
CA ARG A 149 10.82 -8.25 14.90
C ARG A 149 10.30 -7.21 15.89
N ILE A 150 9.55 -6.22 15.43
CA ILE A 150 9.01 -5.15 16.26
C ILE A 150 7.61 -5.45 16.83
N GLY A 151 7.00 -6.57 16.44
CA GLY A 151 5.70 -7.02 16.94
C GLY A 151 4.52 -6.19 16.46
N CYS A 152 4.55 -5.67 15.23
CA CYS A 152 3.44 -4.92 14.64
C CYS A 152 2.81 -5.64 13.44
N ASN A 153 1.68 -5.10 12.96
CA ASN A 153 0.96 -5.61 11.80
C ASN A 153 1.43 -4.91 10.51
N VAL A 154 0.92 -5.36 9.36
CA VAL A 154 1.29 -4.82 8.04
C VAL A 154 0.11 -4.30 7.24
N VAL A 155 0.33 -3.24 6.46
CA VAL A 155 -0.59 -2.76 5.43
C VAL A 155 -0.05 -3.19 4.06
N ILE A 156 -0.83 -4.02 3.36
CA ILE A 156 -0.41 -4.74 2.16
C ILE A 156 -1.09 -4.17 0.93
N HIS A 157 -0.26 -3.71 -0.01
CA HIS A 157 -0.61 -3.50 -1.40
C HIS A 157 -0.49 -4.80 -2.18
N GLN A 158 -1.52 -5.12 -2.95
CA GLN A 158 -1.49 -6.25 -3.86
C GLN A 158 -2.17 -5.86 -5.16
N ARG A 159 -1.46 -5.99 -6.29
CA ARG A 159 -2.04 -5.79 -7.63
C ARG A 159 -1.41 -6.72 -8.66
N ASP A 160 -2.24 -7.50 -9.35
CA ASP A 160 -1.83 -8.49 -10.37
C ASP A 160 -0.74 -9.49 -9.90
N SER A 161 -0.66 -9.73 -8.59
CA SER A 161 0.43 -10.40 -7.88
C SER A 161 -0.06 -11.38 -6.80
N TRP A 162 -1.29 -11.89 -6.95
CA TRP A 162 -2.02 -12.62 -5.91
C TRP A 162 -1.24 -13.82 -5.34
N ALA A 163 -0.82 -14.75 -6.21
CA ALA A 163 -0.15 -15.98 -5.79
C ALA A 163 1.17 -15.69 -5.06
N ASP A 164 1.97 -14.77 -5.59
CA ASP A 164 3.26 -14.42 -5.01
C ASP A 164 3.11 -13.68 -3.68
N THR A 165 2.08 -12.84 -3.55
CA THR A 165 1.78 -12.13 -2.30
C THR A 165 1.41 -13.10 -1.19
N LEU A 166 0.55 -14.09 -1.48
CA LEU A 166 0.19 -15.13 -0.50
C LEU A 166 1.37 -16.04 -0.15
N ASN A 167 2.17 -16.42 -1.14
CA ASN A 167 3.38 -17.22 -0.90
C ASN A 167 4.37 -16.51 0.01
N ALA A 168 4.56 -15.19 -0.18
CA ALA A 168 5.43 -14.38 0.67
C ALA A 168 4.89 -14.24 2.10
N LEU A 169 3.57 -14.16 2.31
CA LEU A 169 2.95 -14.02 3.63
C LEU A 169 2.85 -15.32 4.42
N ARG A 170 2.76 -16.47 3.74
CA ARG A 170 2.53 -17.77 4.37
C ARG A 170 3.51 -18.13 5.52
N PRO A 171 4.83 -17.84 5.44
CA PRO A 171 5.76 -18.07 6.54
C PRO A 171 5.51 -17.19 7.80
N TYR A 172 4.70 -16.15 7.66
CA TYR A 172 4.40 -15.15 8.69
C TYR A 172 3.00 -15.31 9.30
N THR A 173 2.18 -16.24 8.78
CA THR A 173 0.86 -16.56 9.34
C THR A 173 0.96 -16.90 10.82
N GLY A 174 0.13 -16.23 11.63
CA GLY A 174 0.14 -16.38 13.10
C GLY A 174 1.21 -15.57 13.83
N ARG A 175 2.14 -14.94 13.11
CA ARG A 175 3.19 -14.06 13.69
C ARG A 175 2.86 -12.57 13.52
N LEU A 176 2.09 -12.23 12.48
CA LEU A 176 1.55 -10.90 12.23
C LEU A 176 0.17 -11.01 11.57
N ARG A 177 -0.55 -9.88 11.52
CA ARG A 177 -1.74 -9.73 10.68
C ARG A 177 -1.47 -8.71 9.58
N GLY A 178 -1.99 -8.98 8.40
CA GLY A 178 -1.97 -8.05 7.28
C GLY A 178 -3.35 -7.47 7.02
N VAL A 179 -3.41 -6.18 6.67
CA VAL A 179 -4.59 -5.55 6.07
C VAL A 179 -4.31 -5.41 4.58
N PHE A 180 -5.04 -6.16 3.75
CA PHE A 180 -5.06 -5.97 2.30
C PHE A 180 -5.88 -4.72 2.01
N HIS A 181 -5.18 -3.60 1.83
CA HIS A 181 -5.85 -2.33 1.64
C HIS A 181 -6.47 -2.27 0.24
N CYS A 182 -7.55 -1.47 0.10
CA CYS A 182 -8.25 -1.29 -1.17
C CYS A 182 -8.53 -2.61 -1.91
N PHE A 183 -9.10 -3.59 -1.19
CA PHE A 183 -9.26 -4.95 -1.71
C PHE A 183 -10.12 -4.97 -2.97
N SER A 184 -9.57 -5.55 -4.05
CA SER A 184 -10.20 -5.61 -5.37
C SER A 184 -10.45 -7.03 -5.88
N GLY A 185 -10.29 -8.04 -5.03
CA GLY A 185 -10.48 -9.45 -5.38
C GLY A 185 -11.94 -9.92 -5.31
N ASP A 186 -12.15 -11.20 -5.55
CA ASP A 186 -13.46 -11.85 -5.43
C ASP A 186 -13.74 -12.41 -4.02
N THR A 187 -14.89 -13.07 -3.84
CA THR A 187 -15.30 -13.63 -2.54
C THR A 187 -14.40 -14.78 -2.10
N GLU A 188 -13.93 -15.61 -3.02
CA GLU A 188 -13.06 -16.74 -2.69
C GLU A 188 -11.72 -16.22 -2.14
N GLN A 189 -11.15 -15.24 -2.84
CA GLN A 189 -9.95 -14.53 -2.42
C GLN A 189 -10.12 -13.86 -1.05
N ALA A 190 -11.25 -13.17 -0.83
CA ALA A 190 -11.56 -12.54 0.45
C ALA A 190 -11.65 -13.55 1.60
N CYS A 191 -12.43 -14.62 1.43
CA CYS A 191 -12.57 -15.67 2.43
C CYS A 191 -11.21 -16.30 2.75
N HIS A 192 -10.38 -16.56 1.74
CA HIS A 192 -9.06 -17.13 1.93
C HIS A 192 -8.14 -16.24 2.79
N ILE A 193 -8.12 -14.92 2.55
CA ILE A 193 -7.36 -13.97 3.36
C ILE A 193 -7.84 -13.98 4.83
N LEU A 194 -9.15 -13.99 5.03
CA LEU A 194 -9.75 -13.96 6.36
C LEU A 194 -9.47 -15.26 7.15
N GLU A 195 -9.52 -16.41 6.48
CA GLU A 195 -9.15 -17.71 7.06
C GLU A 195 -7.69 -17.77 7.51
N LEU A 196 -6.79 -17.07 6.81
CA LEU A 196 -5.38 -16.90 7.20
C LEU A 196 -5.20 -15.92 8.38
N GLY A 197 -6.28 -15.31 8.90
CA GLY A 197 -6.25 -14.38 10.02
C GLY A 197 -5.84 -12.96 9.64
N HIS A 198 -5.85 -12.64 8.36
CA HIS A 198 -5.64 -11.29 7.82
C HIS A 198 -6.98 -10.55 7.67
N ALA A 199 -6.93 -9.28 7.28
CA ALA A 199 -8.09 -8.45 7.06
C ALA A 199 -8.07 -7.86 5.63
N ILE A 200 -9.25 -7.47 5.16
CA ILE A 200 -9.43 -6.71 3.93
C ILE A 200 -10.05 -5.36 4.28
N SER A 201 -9.82 -4.34 3.45
CA SER A 201 -10.51 -3.06 3.57
C SER A 201 -11.24 -2.71 2.28
N PHE A 202 -12.33 -1.96 2.42
CA PHE A 202 -13.09 -1.42 1.30
C PHE A 202 -12.96 0.10 1.30
N THR A 203 -12.87 0.68 0.11
CA THR A 203 -12.84 2.13 -0.10
C THR A 203 -14.15 2.60 -0.74
N GLY A 204 -14.22 3.88 -1.11
CA GLY A 204 -15.35 4.44 -1.86
C GLY A 204 -15.68 3.70 -3.18
N ILE A 205 -14.76 2.90 -3.71
CA ILE A 205 -14.98 2.05 -4.90
C ILE A 205 -16.23 1.17 -4.75
N VAL A 206 -16.54 0.69 -3.53
CA VAL A 206 -17.74 -0.13 -3.27
C VAL A 206 -19.04 0.57 -3.68
N THR A 207 -19.05 1.91 -3.74
CA THR A 207 -20.23 2.71 -4.11
C THR A 207 -20.42 2.85 -5.63
N PHE A 208 -19.43 2.46 -6.45
CA PHE A 208 -19.52 2.62 -7.90
C PHE A 208 -20.51 1.64 -8.51
N LYS A 209 -21.28 2.08 -9.51
CA LYS A 209 -22.32 1.27 -10.16
C LYS A 209 -21.77 0.00 -10.84
N ASN A 210 -20.51 0.03 -11.27
CA ASN A 210 -19.83 -1.08 -11.93
C ASN A 210 -18.98 -1.94 -10.98
N ALA A 211 -18.96 -1.65 -9.68
CA ALA A 211 -18.19 -2.41 -8.68
C ALA A 211 -18.96 -3.64 -8.15
N GLY A 212 -19.70 -4.35 -9.00
CA GLY A 212 -20.58 -5.45 -8.61
C GLY A 212 -19.87 -6.56 -7.83
N THR A 213 -18.66 -6.92 -8.24
CA THR A 213 -17.82 -7.89 -7.53
C THR A 213 -17.51 -7.43 -6.10
N ILE A 214 -17.05 -6.19 -5.94
CA ILE A 214 -16.65 -5.63 -4.63
C ILE A 214 -17.87 -5.51 -3.69
N GLN A 215 -19.01 -5.09 -4.24
CA GLN A 215 -20.27 -5.03 -3.50
C GLN A 215 -20.72 -6.40 -3.02
N GLU A 216 -20.52 -7.45 -3.82
CA GLU A 216 -20.85 -8.82 -3.42
C GLU A 216 -19.93 -9.32 -2.31
N VAL A 217 -18.62 -9.05 -2.40
CA VAL A 217 -17.67 -9.38 -1.33
C VAL A 217 -18.09 -8.70 -0.03
N ALA A 218 -18.35 -7.39 -0.06
CA ALA A 218 -18.72 -6.61 1.13
C ALA A 218 -20.00 -7.12 1.82
N LYS A 219 -20.93 -7.75 1.09
CA LYS A 219 -22.14 -8.37 1.66
C LYS A 219 -21.89 -9.72 2.33
N ARG A 220 -20.85 -10.45 1.90
CA ARG A 220 -20.61 -11.85 2.29
C ARG A 220 -19.61 -11.99 3.43
N VAL A 221 -18.62 -11.12 3.50
CA VAL A 221 -17.58 -11.21 4.53
C VAL A 221 -18.12 -10.83 5.91
N PRO A 222 -17.60 -11.43 7.00
CA PRO A 222 -17.98 -11.05 8.35
C PRO A 222 -17.63 -9.58 8.66
N LEU A 223 -18.38 -8.97 9.57
CA LEU A 223 -18.03 -7.67 10.13
C LEU A 223 -16.75 -7.79 10.97
N GLY A 224 -15.82 -6.87 10.74
CA GLY A 224 -14.55 -6.75 11.47
C GLY A 224 -14.66 -6.04 12.81
#